data_AF-A0A955L902-F1
#
_entry.id   AF-A0A955L902-F1
#
_cell.length_a   1.000
_cell.length_b   1.000
_cell.length_c   1.000
_cell.angle_alpha   90.00
_cell.angle_beta   90.00
_cell.angle_gamma   90.00
#
_symmetry.space_group_name_H-M   'P 1'
#
loop_
_entity.id
_entity.type
_entity.pdbx_description
1 polymer ?
#
loop_
_entity_poly.entity_id
_entity_poly.type
_entity_poly.pdbx_seq_one_letter_code
_entity_poly.pdbx_strand_id
1 'polypeptide(L)'
;YPGALSYGASTAIFGMIGVLFGNSMRKNRYSPGLPIDMSAMSKNIVIWVVISLLPGISFWGHLGGVIGGLVLGYLFETENSFKDDGFVEKSVIILYNVMLVLTVVSFIALFVSWFN
;
A
#
# COMPACT_ATOMS: atom_id res chain seq x y z
N TYR A 1 -13.91 21.29 -5.74
CA TYR A 1 -14.73 20.82 -4.60
C TYR A 1 -13.84 20.57 -3.39
N PRO A 2 -13.90 21.41 -2.34
CA PRO A 2 -13.37 21.05 -1.03
C PRO A 2 -14.32 20.00 -0.44
N GLY A 3 -13.85 18.76 -0.29
CA GLY A 3 -14.70 17.60 0.01
C GLY A 3 -14.46 16.39 -0.89
N ALA A 4 -13.56 16.51 -1.88
CA ALA A 4 -12.97 15.33 -2.49
C ALA A 4 -12.18 14.62 -1.38
N LEU A 5 -12.78 13.57 -0.80
CA LEU A 5 -12.05 12.57 -0.04
C LEU A 5 -10.87 12.16 -0.93
N SER A 6 -9.70 12.71 -0.68
CA SER A 6 -8.45 12.20 -1.25
C SER A 6 -8.10 10.92 -0.51
N TYR A 7 -8.81 9.85 -0.89
CA TYR A 7 -8.68 8.51 -0.37
C TYR A 7 -8.46 7.59 -1.58
N GLY A 8 -7.45 7.94 -2.38
CA GLY A 8 -7.13 7.24 -3.62
C GLY A 8 -6.24 6.03 -3.40
N ALA A 9 -6.19 5.15 -4.40
CA ALA A 9 -5.27 4.02 -4.49
C ALA A 9 -3.81 4.39 -4.20
N SER A 10 -3.41 5.64 -4.47
CA SER A 10 -2.08 6.15 -4.14
C SER A 10 -1.77 6.03 -2.64
N THR A 11 -2.69 6.42 -1.74
CA THR A 11 -2.51 6.28 -0.29
C THR A 11 -2.26 4.82 0.12
N ALA A 12 -2.94 3.86 -0.52
CA ALA A 12 -2.72 2.44 -0.27
C ALA A 12 -1.34 1.96 -0.75
N ILE A 13 -0.84 2.48 -1.88
CA ILE A 13 0.53 2.21 -2.38
C ILE A 13 1.57 2.72 -1.38
N PHE A 14 1.42 3.95 -0.89
CA PHE A 14 2.30 4.50 0.15
C PHE A 14 2.25 3.66 1.43
N GLY A 15 1.07 3.16 1.81
CA GLY A 15 0.89 2.17 2.88
C GLY A 15 1.68 0.89 2.66
N MET A 16 1.56 0.28 1.48
CA MET A 16 2.29 -0.95 1.13
C MET A 16 3.81 -0.74 1.17
N ILE A 17 4.30 0.38 0.61
CA ILE A 17 5.73 0.73 0.67
C ILE A 17 6.18 0.89 2.13
N GLY A 18 5.37 1.53 2.97
CA GLY A 18 5.62 1.62 4.41
C GLY A 18 5.73 0.24 5.07
N VAL A 19 4.81 -0.69 4.77
CA VAL A 19 4.84 -2.06 5.31
C VAL A 19 6.13 -2.79 4.92
N LEU A 20 6.54 -2.71 3.65
CA LEU A 20 7.78 -3.31 3.17
C LEU A 20 9.01 -2.71 3.87
N PHE A 21 9.02 -1.38 4.04
CA PHE A 21 10.12 -0.69 4.71
C PHE A 21 10.18 -1.06 6.19
N GLY A 22 9.06 -1.06 6.91
CA GLY A 22 9.00 -1.45 8.32
C GLY A 22 9.41 -2.89 8.55
N ASN A 23 9.02 -3.81 7.66
CA ASN A 23 9.38 -5.23 7.77
C ASN A 23 10.89 -5.44 7.59
N SER A 24 11.51 -4.68 6.69
CA SER A 24 12.93 -4.80 6.40
C SER A 24 13.87 -4.39 7.55
N MET A 25 13.37 -3.55 8.46
CA MET A 25 14.11 -3.11 9.65
C MET A 25 14.24 -4.23 10.69
N ARG A 26 13.49 -5.32 10.55
CA ARG A 26 13.57 -6.48 11.44
C ARG A 26 14.71 -7.41 11.02
N LYS A 27 15.21 -8.17 11.99
CA LYS A 27 16.21 -9.23 11.76
C LYS A 27 15.57 -10.45 11.10
N ASN A 28 14.34 -10.81 11.50
CA ASN A 28 13.54 -11.88 10.92
C ASN A 28 12.67 -11.32 9.79
N ARG A 29 13.30 -11.05 8.64
CA ARG A 29 12.62 -10.45 7.49
C ARG A 29 11.71 -11.49 6.85
N TYR A 30 10.47 -11.08 6.56
CA TYR A 30 9.49 -11.91 5.83
C TYR A 30 9.86 -12.05 4.34
N SER A 31 10.64 -11.11 3.81
CA SER A 31 10.84 -10.97 2.38
C SER A 31 11.50 -12.22 1.77
N PRO A 32 10.84 -12.91 0.81
CA PRO A 32 11.44 -14.03 0.09
C PRO A 32 12.58 -13.51 -0.79
N GLY A 33 13.78 -13.34 -0.24
CA GLY A 33 14.97 -12.90 -0.99
C GLY A 33 14.76 -11.70 -1.92
N LEU A 34 13.73 -10.86 -1.74
CA LEU A 34 13.55 -9.72 -2.64
C LEU A 34 14.72 -8.79 -2.34
N PRO A 35 15.53 -8.44 -3.36
CA PRO A 35 16.63 -7.51 -3.19
C PRO A 35 16.05 -6.10 -3.05
N ILE A 36 15.46 -5.82 -1.88
CA ILE A 36 14.96 -4.49 -1.57
C ILE A 36 16.16 -3.65 -1.13
N ASP A 37 16.60 -2.76 -2.01
CA ASP A 37 17.58 -1.73 -1.66
C ASP A 37 16.88 -0.65 -0.81
N MET A 38 17.18 -0.65 0.49
CA MET A 38 16.63 0.33 1.44
C MET A 38 17.07 1.76 1.15
N SER A 39 18.25 1.94 0.54
CA SER A 39 18.73 3.26 0.12
C SER A 39 17.90 3.78 -1.04
N ALA A 40 17.65 2.94 -2.05
CA ALA A 40 16.79 3.30 -3.18
C ALA A 40 15.35 3.54 -2.72
N MET A 41 14.82 2.69 -1.86
CA MET A 41 13.43 2.81 -1.39
C MET A 41 13.21 4.04 -0.52
N SER A 42 14.12 4.36 0.39
CA SER A 42 14.05 5.60 1.20
C SER A 42 14.14 6.85 0.33
N LYS A 43 15.03 6.88 -0.67
CA LYS A 43 15.10 7.96 -1.66
C LYS A 43 13.78 8.13 -2.40
N ASN A 44 13.17 7.03 -2.85
CA ASN A 44 11.89 7.06 -3.52
C ASN A 44 10.78 7.58 -2.60
N ILE A 45 10.67 7.08 -1.36
CA ILE A 45 9.66 7.58 -0.40
C ILE A 45 9.76 9.10 -0.22
N VAL A 46 10.98 9.63 -0.06
CA VAL A 46 11.21 11.08 0.07
C VAL A 46 10.74 11.84 -1.16
N ILE A 47 11.16 11.41 -2.36
CA ILE A 47 10.76 12.06 -3.62
C ILE A 47 9.24 12.10 -3.76
N TRP A 48 8.57 10.97 -3.51
CA TRP A 48 7.14 10.84 -3.68
C TRP A 48 6.34 11.64 -2.64
N VAL A 49 6.83 11.73 -1.39
CA VAL A 49 6.25 12.61 -0.36
C VAL A 49 6.45 14.09 -0.72
N VAL A 50 7.60 14.48 -1.27
CA VAL A 50 7.86 15.86 -1.73
C VAL A 50 6.95 16.22 -2.91
N ILE A 51 6.77 15.31 -3.88
CA ILE A 51 5.81 15.48 -4.98
C ILE A 51 4.39 15.70 -4.43
N SER A 52 4.06 15.09 -3.28
CA SER A 52 2.75 15.23 -2.65
C SER A 52 2.47 16.63 -2.09
N LEU A 53 3.46 17.53 -2.06
CA LEU A 53 3.28 18.94 -1.73
C LEU A 53 2.73 19.76 -2.91
N LEU A 54 2.70 19.19 -4.13
CA LEU A 54 2.12 19.86 -5.28
C LEU A 54 0.61 20.06 -5.09
N PRO A 55 0.07 21.22 -5.54
CA PRO A 55 -1.36 21.51 -5.41
C PRO A 55 -2.20 20.47 -6.14
N GLY A 56 -3.24 19.97 -5.46
CA GLY A 56 -4.12 18.90 -5.98
C GLY A 56 -3.76 17.48 -5.52
N ILE A 57 -2.66 17.30 -4.78
CA ILE A 57 -2.27 16.01 -4.19
C ILE A 57 -2.46 16.05 -2.66
N SER A 58 -2.94 14.96 -2.07
CA SER A 58 -3.11 14.86 -0.61
C SER A 58 -1.82 14.42 0.07
N PHE A 59 -1.03 15.41 0.48
CA PHE A 59 0.14 15.21 1.31
C PHE A 59 -0.16 14.36 2.56
N TRP A 60 -1.20 14.73 3.31
CA TRP A 60 -1.58 14.04 4.55
C TRP A 60 -2.01 12.60 4.31
N GLY A 61 -2.66 12.30 3.17
CA GLY A 61 -3.01 10.94 2.77
C GLY A 61 -1.75 10.09 2.53
N HIS A 62 -0.81 10.59 1.73
CA HIS A 62 0.42 9.87 1.43
C HIS A 62 1.34 9.72 2.65
N LEU A 63 1.53 10.79 3.44
CA LEU A 63 2.32 10.74 4.67
C LEU A 63 1.71 9.78 5.69
N GLY A 64 0.39 9.85 5.90
CA GLY A 64 -0.34 8.93 6.77
C GLY A 64 -0.24 7.48 6.29
N GLY A 65 -0.31 7.25 4.98
CA GLY A 65 -0.07 5.94 4.37
C GLY A 65 1.30 5.39 4.70
N VAL A 66 2.37 6.15 4.43
CA VAL A 66 3.76 5.74 4.71
C VAL A 66 3.95 5.41 6.19
N ILE A 67 3.53 6.31 7.09
CA ILE A 67 3.72 6.14 8.55
C ILE A 67 2.91 4.95 9.06
N GLY A 68 1.63 4.86 8.68
CA GLY A 68 0.76 3.75 9.10
C GLY A 68 1.31 2.41 8.60
N GLY A 69 1.70 2.33 7.34
CA GLY A 69 2.33 1.15 6.76
C GLY A 69 3.62 0.77 7.48
N LEU A 70 4.49 1.74 7.76
CA LEU A 70 5.73 1.57 8.52
C LEU A 70 5.49 0.93 9.88
N VAL A 71 4.54 1.48 10.64
CA VAL A 71 4.19 0.97 11.96
C VAL A 71 3.66 -0.45 11.86
N LEU A 72 2.74 -0.74 10.93
CA LEU A 72 2.21 -2.10 10.74
C LEU A 72 3.32 -3.08 10.33
N GLY A 73 4.17 -2.68 9.39
CA GLY A 73 5.32 -3.45 8.90
C GLY A 73 6.40 -3.67 9.95
N TYR A 74 6.50 -2.80 10.96
CA TYR A 74 7.43 -2.93 12.09
C TYR A 74 6.85 -3.65 13.32
N LEU A 75 5.52 -3.66 13.50
CA LEU A 75 4.86 -4.38 14.60
C LEU A 75 4.44 -5.82 14.26
N PHE A 76 3.80 -6.08 13.11
CA PHE A 76 3.34 -7.43 12.77
C PHE A 76 4.45 -8.40 12.33
N GLU A 77 4.82 -9.35 13.19
CA GLU A 77 5.73 -10.44 12.83
C GLU A 77 4.98 -11.46 11.97
N THR A 78 5.20 -11.42 10.66
CA THR A 78 4.55 -12.33 9.72
C THR A 78 5.19 -13.72 9.64
N GLU A 79 6.35 -13.95 10.28
CA GLU A 79 7.04 -15.26 10.29
C GLU A 79 6.32 -16.29 11.18
N ASN A 80 5.71 -15.88 12.29
CA ASN A 80 5.09 -16.80 13.25
C ASN A 80 3.55 -16.74 13.29
N SER A 81 2.93 -15.77 12.60
CA SER A 81 1.48 -15.58 12.58
C SER A 81 0.76 -16.19 11.37
N PHE A 82 1.50 -16.66 10.35
CA PHE A 82 0.94 -17.48 9.26
C PHE A 82 1.42 -18.92 9.45
N LYS A 83 1.03 -19.55 10.55
CA LYS A 83 1.27 -20.96 10.79
C LYS A 83 0.26 -21.75 9.98
N ASP A 84 0.46 -21.83 8.66
CA ASP A 84 -0.25 -22.72 7.72
C ASP A 84 -1.74 -22.93 8.07
N ASP A 85 -2.38 -21.84 8.50
CA ASP A 85 -3.75 -21.82 8.94
C ASP A 85 -4.50 -21.39 7.70
N GLY A 86 -4.91 -22.38 6.89
CA GLY A 86 -5.58 -22.19 5.60
C GLY A 86 -6.81 -21.25 5.62
N PHE A 87 -7.25 -20.80 6.80
CA PHE A 87 -8.15 -19.66 6.97
C PHE A 87 -7.54 -18.33 6.51
N VAL A 88 -6.30 -18.00 6.91
CA VAL A 88 -5.64 -16.74 6.55
C VAL A 88 -5.32 -16.73 5.06
N GLU A 89 -4.80 -17.83 4.51
CA GLU A 89 -4.54 -17.97 3.08
C GLU A 89 -5.83 -17.78 2.25
N LYS A 90 -6.92 -18.48 2.60
CA LYS A 90 -8.22 -18.30 1.95
C LYS A 90 -8.72 -16.87 2.08
N SER A 91 -8.56 -16.24 3.23
CA SER A 91 -8.97 -14.84 3.44
C SER A 91 -8.19 -13.90 2.53
N VAL A 92 -6.88 -14.08 2.40
CA VAL A 92 -6.03 -13.28 1.49
C VAL A 92 -6.42 -13.50 0.03
N ILE A 93 -6.65 -14.75 -0.38
CA ILE A 93 -7.08 -15.07 -1.76
C ILE A 93 -8.45 -14.44 -2.06
N ILE A 94 -9.41 -14.54 -1.14
CA ILE A 94 -10.74 -13.92 -1.30
C ILE A 94 -10.60 -12.40 -1.42
N LEU A 95 -9.87 -11.76 -0.50
CA LEU A 95 -9.63 -10.32 -0.53
C LEU A 95 -8.98 -9.89 -1.84
N TYR A 96 -7.94 -10.60 -2.30
CA TYR A 96 -7.29 -10.34 -3.57
C TYR A 96 -8.28 -10.37 -4.75
N ASN A 97 -9.10 -11.42 -4.86
CA ASN A 97 -10.08 -11.55 -5.93
C ASN A 97 -11.15 -10.44 -5.87
N VAL A 98 -11.63 -10.09 -4.68
CA VAL A 98 -12.58 -8.98 -4.49
C VAL A 98 -11.96 -7.66 -4.96
N MET A 99 -10.71 -7.36 -4.56
CA MET A 99 -10.02 -6.14 -4.98
C MET A 99 -9.81 -6.09 -6.49
N LEU A 100 -9.49 -7.23 -7.12
CA LEU A 100 -9.31 -7.33 -8.57
C LEU A 100 -10.62 -7.01 -9.31
N VAL A 101 -11.73 -7.64 -8.89
CA VAL A 101 -13.06 -7.40 -9.47
C VAL A 101 -13.46 -5.94 -9.32
N LEU A 102 -13.32 -5.37 -8.12
CA LEU A 102 -13.63 -3.96 -7.87
C LEU A 102 -12.82 -3.02 -8.76
N THR A 103 -11.54 -3.33 -8.99
CA THR A 103 -10.67 -2.54 -9.86
C THR A 103 -11.15 -2.57 -11.31
N VAL A 104 -11.48 -3.77 -11.84
CA VAL A 104 -11.98 -3.92 -13.22
C VAL A 104 -13.32 -3.20 -13.38
N VAL A 105 -14.26 -3.39 -12.46
CA VAL A 105 -15.57 -2.72 -12.49
C VAL A 105 -15.41 -1.21 -12.44
N SER A 106 -14.53 -0.69 -11.58
CA SER A 106 -14.26 0.75 -11.48
C SER A 106 -13.71 1.32 -12.79
N PHE A 107 -12.81 0.58 -13.46
CA PHE A 107 -12.25 1.01 -14.75
C PHE A 107 -13.28 1.01 -15.87
N ILE A 108 -14.15 -0.02 -15.93
CA ILE A 108 -15.27 -0.08 -16.89
C ILE A 108 -16.25 1.07 -16.63
N ALA A 109 -16.62 1.32 -15.38
CA ALA A 109 -17.52 2.41 -15.03
C ALA A 109 -16.96 3.78 -15.46
N LEU A 110 -15.66 4.01 -15.22
CA LEU A 110 -14.97 5.22 -15.67
C LEU A 110 -15.01 5.34 -17.21
N PHE A 111 -14.70 4.26 -17.92
CA PHE A 111 -14.73 4.22 -19.38
C PHE A 111 -16.13 4.55 -19.92
N VAL A 112 -17.19 3.91 -19.40
CA VAL A 112 -18.58 4.18 -19.80
C VAL A 112 -18.98 5.63 -19.51
N SER A 113 -18.58 6.18 -18.37
CA SER A 113 -18.87 7.58 -18.01
C SER A 113 -18.20 8.61 -18.93
N TRP A 114 -17.12 8.22 -19.63
CA TRP A 114 -16.42 9.11 -20.55
C TRP A 114 -17.15 9.27 -21.90
N PHE A 115 -18.02 8.30 -22.26
CA PHE A 115 -18.80 8.32 -23.50
C PHE A 115 -20.28 8.71 -23.34
N ASN A 116 -20.74 8.95 -22.11
CA ASN A 116 -22.07 9.51 -21.82
C ASN A 116 -21.95 11.00 -21.50
#